data_AF-A0A6I6GEM5-F1
#
_entry.id   AF-A0A6I6GEM5-F1
#
_cell.length_a   1.000
_cell.length_b   1.000
_cell.length_c   1.000
_cell.angle_alpha   90.00
_cell.angle_beta   90.00
_cell.angle_gamma   90.00
#
_symmetry.space_group_name_H-M   'P 1'
#
loop_
_entity.id
_entity.type
_entity.pdbx_description
1 polymer ?
#
loop_
_entity_poly.entity_id
_entity_poly.type
_entity_poly.pdbx_seq_one_letter_code
_entity_poly.pdbx_strand_id
1 'polypeptide(L)'
;MGPVAAALVAFERVAVAAEATRVRAAGEHAAAGADSLAAVLGQAGEAAGCSGAGPPGGLLSGAALAECAALLLRRARDEAQETGRIAENMERAADLLVGADEEVARGVSGAAG
;
A
#
# COMPACT_ATOMS: atom_id res chain seq x y z
N MET A 1 10.72 -21.08 -26.48
CA MET A 1 10.17 -21.53 -25.18
C MET A 1 9.43 -22.84 -25.37
N GLY A 2 9.67 -23.84 -24.53
CA GLY A 2 8.83 -25.04 -24.48
C GLY A 2 7.54 -24.78 -23.69
N PRO A 3 6.47 -25.58 -23.89
CA PRO A 3 5.15 -25.35 -23.28
C PRO A 3 5.15 -25.33 -21.74
N VAL A 4 6.08 -26.05 -21.10
CA VAL A 4 6.22 -26.08 -19.63
C VAL A 4 6.78 -24.77 -19.09
N ALA A 5 7.77 -24.18 -19.75
CA ALA A 5 8.36 -22.90 -19.34
C ALA A 5 7.36 -21.75 -19.47
N ALA A 6 6.56 -21.74 -20.55
CA ALA A 6 5.49 -20.78 -20.73
C ALA A 6 4.41 -20.88 -19.64
N ALA A 7 4.07 -22.10 -19.21
CA ALA A 7 3.10 -22.33 -18.13
C ALA A 7 3.62 -21.84 -16.77
N LEU A 8 4.91 -22.01 -16.47
CA LEU A 8 5.54 -21.51 -15.24
C LEU A 8 5.52 -19.98 -15.17
N VAL A 9 5.91 -19.30 -16.25
CA VAL A 9 5.88 -17.83 -16.33
C VAL A 9 4.47 -17.28 -16.17
N ALA A 10 3.47 -17.94 -16.77
CA ALA A 10 2.07 -17.56 -16.61
C ALA A 10 1.59 -17.73 -15.16
N PHE A 11 1.97 -18.81 -14.49
CA PHE A 11 1.66 -19.05 -13.09
C PHE A 11 2.30 -18.00 -12.17
N GLU A 12 3.57 -17.66 -12.39
CA GLU A 12 4.28 -16.64 -11.63
C GLU A 12 3.66 -15.25 -11.80
N ARG A 13 3.23 -14.87 -13.02
CA ARG A 13 2.48 -13.63 -13.26
C ARG A 13 1.17 -13.57 -12.48
N VAL A 14 0.41 -14.67 -12.45
CA VAL A 14 -0.84 -14.75 -11.68
C VAL A 14 -0.55 -14.59 -10.19
N ALA A 15 0.52 -15.21 -9.69
CA ALA A 15 0.93 -15.08 -8.29
C ALA A 15 1.34 -13.64 -7.95
N VAL A 16 2.11 -12.98 -8.82
CA VAL A 16 2.52 -11.58 -8.63
C VAL A 16 1.33 -10.62 -8.68
N ALA A 17 0.40 -10.80 -9.62
CA ALA A 17 -0.82 -9.98 -9.70
C ALA A 17 -1.72 -10.17 -8.46
N ALA A 18 -1.82 -11.39 -7.96
CA ALA A 18 -2.53 -11.69 -6.72
C ALA A 18 -1.86 -11.00 -5.52
N GLU A 19 -0.53 -11.02 -5.43
CA GLU A 19 0.21 -10.33 -4.37
C GLU A 19 0.09 -8.81 -4.47
N ALA A 20 0.23 -8.23 -5.67
CA ALA A 20 0.02 -6.80 -5.91
C ALA A 20 -1.37 -6.34 -5.46
N THR A 21 -2.39 -7.18 -5.70
CA THR A 21 -3.75 -6.94 -5.21
C THR A 21 -3.83 -6.98 -3.68
N ARG A 22 -3.15 -7.94 -3.03
CA ARG A 22 -3.08 -8.01 -1.55
C ARG A 22 -2.39 -6.79 -0.96
N VAL A 23 -1.31 -6.31 -1.58
CA VAL A 23 -0.58 -5.11 -1.13
C VAL A 23 -1.46 -3.87 -1.24
N ARG A 24 -2.19 -3.70 -2.36
CA ARG A 24 -3.18 -2.61 -2.52
C ARG A 24 -4.26 -2.67 -1.45
N ALA A 25 -4.85 -3.85 -1.24
CA ALA A 25 -5.90 -4.04 -0.24
C ALA A 25 -5.40 -3.77 1.20
N ALA A 26 -4.15 -4.14 1.52
CA ALA A 26 -3.54 -3.84 2.81
C ALA A 26 -3.38 -2.32 3.02
N GLY A 27 -2.97 -1.58 1.98
CA GLY A 27 -2.88 -0.12 2.01
C GLY A 27 -4.24 0.54 2.22
N GLU A 28 -5.26 0.10 1.47
CA GLU A 28 -6.65 0.58 1.62
C GLU A 28 -7.21 0.29 3.02
N HIS A 29 -6.95 -0.90 3.56
CA HIS A 29 -7.40 -1.28 4.90
C HIS A 29 -6.73 -0.44 5.99
N ALA A 30 -5.42 -0.19 5.87
CA ALA A 30 -4.69 0.68 6.78
C ALA A 30 -5.23 2.13 6.73
N ALA A 31 -5.53 2.64 5.54
CA ALA A 31 -6.15 3.96 5.37
C ALA A 31 -7.52 4.05 6.05
N ALA A 32 -8.39 3.05 5.84
CA ALA A 32 -9.70 3.00 6.50
C ALA A 32 -9.57 2.92 8.04
N GLY A 33 -8.60 2.17 8.56
CA GLY A 33 -8.29 2.12 9.99
C GLY A 33 -7.84 3.48 10.54
N ALA A 34 -6.99 4.19 9.80
CA ALA A 34 -6.55 5.54 10.16
C ALA A 34 -7.69 6.56 10.13
N ASP A 35 -8.60 6.48 9.16
CA ASP A 35 -9.81 7.31 9.11
C ASP A 35 -10.69 7.10 10.35
N SER A 36 -10.90 5.83 10.75
CA SER A 36 -11.65 5.49 11.96
C SER A 36 -10.97 6.04 13.22
N LEU A 37 -9.66 5.91 13.34
CA LEU A 37 -8.91 6.41 14.50
C LEU A 37 -8.91 7.94 14.56
N ALA A 38 -8.78 8.61 13.41
CA ALA A 38 -8.88 10.07 13.32
C ALA A 38 -10.26 10.58 13.76
N ALA A 39 -11.34 9.86 13.40
CA ALA A 39 -12.69 10.20 13.86
C ALA A 39 -12.83 10.09 15.39
N VAL A 40 -12.29 9.03 16.00
CA VAL A 40 -12.27 8.85 17.46
C VAL A 40 -11.46 9.97 18.14
N LEU A 41 -10.30 10.33 17.58
CA LEU A 41 -9.48 11.43 18.09
C LEU A 41 -10.21 12.78 17.99
N GLY A 42 -10.95 13.01 16.91
CA GLY A 42 -11.79 14.20 16.74
C GLY A 42 -12.86 14.30 17.82
N GLN A 43 -13.60 13.21 18.07
CA GLN A 43 -14.62 13.14 19.13
C GLN A 43 -14.01 13.36 20.53
N ALA A 44 -12.85 12.77 20.80
CA ALA A 44 -12.12 12.97 22.05
C ALA A 44 -11.67 14.44 22.20
N GLY A 45 -11.23 15.07 21.11
CA GLY A 45 -10.84 16.48 21.06
C GLY A 45 -11.99 17.44 21.35
N GLU A 46 -13.16 17.21 20.75
CA GLU A 46 -14.38 17.98 21.01
C GLU A 46 -14.82 17.83 22.47
N ALA A 47 -14.85 16.60 23.00
CA ALA A 47 -15.21 16.34 24.39
C ALA A 47 -14.25 17.05 25.38
N ALA A 48 -12.96 17.10 25.07
CA ALA A 48 -11.95 17.83 25.85
C ALA A 48 -12.13 19.36 25.74
N GLY A 49 -12.58 19.88 24.59
CA GLY A 49 -12.86 21.30 24.38
C GLY A 49 -14.13 21.78 25.10
N CYS A 50 -15.18 20.96 25.16
CA CYS A 50 -16.45 21.29 25.81
C CYS A 50 -16.40 21.20 27.35
N SER A 51 -15.45 20.44 27.91
CA SER A 51 -15.44 20.14 29.34
C SER A 51 -14.88 21.27 30.21
N GLY A 52 -14.18 22.28 29.65
CA GLY A 52 -13.81 23.54 30.31
C GLY A 52 -13.07 23.45 31.67
N ALA A 53 -12.78 22.24 32.16
CA ALA A 53 -12.40 21.93 33.53
C ALA A 53 -11.15 21.05 33.61
N GLY A 54 -10.36 21.01 32.54
CA GLY A 54 -9.01 20.46 32.59
C GLY A 54 -8.08 21.47 33.28
N PRO A 55 -7.19 21.03 34.20
CA PRO A 55 -6.23 21.93 34.82
C PRO A 55 -5.39 22.64 33.74
N PRO A 56 -5.03 23.93 33.93
CA PRO A 56 -4.16 24.64 33.00
C PRO A 56 -2.83 23.88 32.91
N GLY A 57 -2.52 23.34 31.73
CA GLY A 57 -1.31 22.55 31.47
C GLY A 57 -1.53 21.05 31.19
N GLY A 58 -2.77 20.55 31.08
CA GLY A 58 -3.02 19.18 30.62
C GLY A 58 -2.49 18.94 29.19
N LEU A 59 -1.59 17.96 29.03
CA LEU A 59 -0.87 17.62 27.78
C LEU A 59 -1.75 17.29 26.56
N LEU A 60 -3.05 17.08 26.74
CA LEU A 60 -4.00 16.73 25.68
C LEU A 60 -5.06 17.82 25.57
N SER A 61 -4.72 18.91 24.90
CA SER A 61 -5.73 19.88 24.45
C SER A 61 -6.50 19.30 23.26
N GLY A 62 -7.77 19.69 23.09
CA GLY A 62 -8.54 19.27 21.92
C GLY A 62 -7.86 19.64 20.58
N ALA A 63 -7.09 20.72 20.56
CA ALA A 63 -6.30 21.14 19.41
C ALA A 63 -5.16 20.15 19.08
N ALA A 64 -4.45 19.63 20.11
CA ALA A 64 -3.40 18.63 19.90
C ALA A 64 -3.97 17.31 19.36
N LEU A 65 -5.15 16.89 19.83
CA LEU A 65 -5.85 15.71 19.32
C LEU A 65 -6.28 15.88 17.86
N ALA A 66 -6.78 17.07 17.50
CA ALA A 66 -7.11 17.40 16.10
C ALA A 66 -5.87 17.40 15.20
N GLU A 67 -4.74 17.91 15.68
CA GLU A 67 -3.47 17.88 14.95
C GLU A 67 -2.97 16.44 14.76
N CYS A 68 -3.03 15.60 15.80
CA CYS A 68 -2.71 14.17 15.70
C CYS A 68 -3.60 13.46 14.68
N ALA A 69 -4.89 13.73 14.67
CA ALA A 69 -5.82 13.18 13.68
C ALA A 69 -5.44 13.58 12.25
N ALA A 70 -5.12 14.86 12.02
CA ALA A 70 -4.71 15.35 10.71
C ALA A 70 -3.39 14.73 10.22
N LEU A 71 -2.40 14.58 11.12
CA LEU A 71 -1.12 13.93 10.80
C LEU A 71 -1.30 12.45 10.48
N LEU A 72 -2.14 11.75 11.24
CA LEU A 72 -2.47 10.35 10.99
C LEU A 72 -3.13 10.16 9.63
N LEU A 73 -4.13 10.98 9.30
CA LEU A 73 -4.80 10.94 7.99
C LEU A 73 -3.83 11.19 6.84
N ARG A 74 -2.95 12.18 7.00
CA ARG A 74 -1.92 12.47 6.00
C ARG A 74 -0.99 11.28 5.81
N ARG A 75 -0.48 10.72 6.92
CA ARG A 75 0.44 9.57 6.88
C ARG A 75 -0.21 8.35 6.23
N ALA A 76 -1.46 8.07 6.56
CA ALA A 76 -2.20 6.95 6.01
C ALA A 76 -2.45 7.10 4.50
N ARG A 77 -2.73 8.32 4.01
CA ARG A 77 -2.82 8.58 2.57
C ARG A 77 -1.49 8.39 1.86
N ASP A 78 -0.41 8.88 2.45
CA ASP A 78 0.94 8.69 1.90
C ASP A 78 1.29 7.19 1.80
N GLU A 79 0.95 6.40 2.82
CA GLU A 79 1.15 4.94 2.84
C GLU A 79 0.26 4.19 1.84
N ALA A 80 -1.01 4.59 1.70
CA ALA A 80 -1.90 4.02 0.68
C ALA A 80 -1.42 4.31 -0.74
N GLN A 81 -0.90 5.52 -0.98
CA GLN A 81 -0.30 5.87 -2.27
C GLN A 81 0.96 5.04 -2.54
N GLU A 82 1.82 4.87 -1.54
CA GLU A 82 3.07 4.14 -1.69
C GLU A 82 2.84 2.64 -1.92
N THR A 83 1.92 2.03 -1.17
CA THR A 83 1.52 0.62 -1.39
C THR A 83 0.91 0.41 -2.77
N GLY A 84 0.13 1.38 -3.28
CA GLY A 84 -0.33 1.40 -4.67
C GLY A 84 0.82 1.39 -5.68
N ARG A 85 1.81 2.28 -5.51
CA ARG A 85 3.01 2.33 -6.36
C ARG A 85 3.84 1.05 -6.30
N ILE A 86 3.98 0.44 -5.12
CA ILE A 86 4.69 -0.83 -4.95
C ILE A 86 3.99 -1.92 -5.76
N ALA A 87 2.67 -2.04 -5.66
CA ALA A 87 1.89 -3.00 -6.44
C ALA A 87 2.03 -2.79 -7.95
N GLU A 88 1.98 -1.54 -8.42
CA GLU A 88 2.20 -1.20 -9.84
C GLU A 88 3.63 -1.54 -10.31
N ASN A 89 4.64 -1.32 -9.45
CA ASN A 89 6.01 -1.69 -9.73
C ASN A 89 6.18 -3.21 -9.81
N MET A 90 5.50 -3.98 -8.94
CA MET A 90 5.52 -5.44 -8.97
C MET A 90 4.95 -5.99 -10.29
N GLU A 91 3.82 -5.45 -10.74
CA GLU A 91 3.22 -5.82 -12.03
C GLU A 91 4.14 -5.48 -13.20
N ARG A 92 4.70 -4.25 -13.23
CA ARG A 92 5.66 -3.86 -14.27
C ARG A 92 6.93 -4.71 -14.27
N ALA A 93 7.45 -5.06 -13.10
CA ALA A 93 8.63 -5.92 -13.00
C ALA A 93 8.34 -7.32 -13.52
N ALA A 94 7.18 -7.90 -13.21
CA ALA A 94 6.77 -9.19 -13.76
C ALA A 94 6.66 -9.15 -15.28
N ASP A 95 6.13 -8.07 -15.85
CA ASP A 95 6.04 -7.90 -17.31
C ASP A 95 7.42 -7.81 -17.98
N LEU A 96 8.36 -7.08 -17.36
CA LEU A 96 9.74 -6.97 -17.86
C LEU A 96 10.50 -8.30 -17.81
N LEU A 97 10.32 -9.07 -16.73
CA LEU A 97 10.96 -10.39 -16.58
C LEU A 97 10.48 -11.36 -17.67
N VAL A 98 9.18 -11.35 -17.99
CA VAL A 98 8.63 -12.14 -19.10
C VAL A 98 9.28 -11.77 -20.43
N GLY A 99 9.38 -10.46 -20.72
CA GLY A 99 10.01 -9.98 -21.94
C GLY A 99 11.48 -10.41 -22.07
N ALA A 100 12.22 -10.36 -20.95
CA ALA A 100 13.62 -10.80 -20.89
C ALA A 100 13.75 -12.32 -21.10
N ASP A 101 12.89 -13.12 -20.47
CA ASP A 101 12.90 -14.59 -20.62
C ASP A 101 12.57 -15.02 -22.05
N GLU A 102 11.63 -14.33 -22.72
CA GLU A 102 11.32 -14.57 -24.13
C GLU A 102 12.48 -14.22 -25.06
N GLU A 103 13.23 -13.16 -24.77
CA GLU A 103 14.41 -12.76 -25.52
C GLU A 103 15.56 -13.77 -25.37
N VAL A 104 15.84 -14.21 -24.13
CA VAL A 104 16.82 -15.26 -23.86
C VAL A 104 16.43 -16.55 -24.58
N ALA A 105 15.15 -16.96 -24.52
CA ALA A 105 14.68 -18.14 -25.20
C ALA A 105 14.85 -18.08 -26.73
N ARG A 106 14.66 -16.90 -27.34
CA ARG A 106 14.92 -16.67 -28.77
C ARG A 106 16.41 -16.75 -29.08
N GLY A 107 17.26 -16.10 -28.28
CA GLY A 107 18.71 -16.10 -28.45
C GLY A 107 19.33 -17.51 -28.37
N VAL A 108 18.92 -18.31 -27.38
CA VAL A 108 19.36 -19.71 -27.23
C VAL A 108 18.94 -20.57 -28.42
N SER A 109 17.72 -20.39 -28.94
CA SER A 109 17.25 -21.14 -30.11
C SER A 109 18.00 -20.78 -31.40
N GLY A 110 18.47 -19.53 -31.54
CA GLY A 110 19.26 -19.08 -32.69
C GLY A 110 20.73 -19.49 -32.65
N ALA A 111 21.30 -19.69 -31.47
CA ALA A 111 22.69 -20.12 -31.29
C ALA A 111 22.90 -21.65 -31.44
N ALA A 112 21.82 -22.43 -31.44
CA ALA A 112 21.84 -23.88 -31.57
C ALA A 112 21.60 -24.39 -33.01
N GLY A 113 21.57 -23.48 -34.00
CA GLY A 113 21.35 -23.77 -35.43
C GLY A 113 22.61 -23.65 -36.27
#